data_AF-A0A957BMD5-F1
#
_entry.id   AF-A0A957BMD5-F1
#
_cell.length_a   1.000
_cell.length_b   1.000
_cell.length_c   1.000
_cell.angle_alpha   90.00
_cell.angle_beta   90.00
_cell.angle_gamma   90.00
#
_symmetry.space_group_name_H-M   'P 1'
#
loop_
_entity.id
_entity.type
_entity.pdbx_description
1 polymer ?
#
loop_
_entity_poly.entity_id
_entity_poly.type
_entity_poly.pdbx_seq_one_letter_code
_entity_poly.pdbx_strand_id
1 'polypeptide(L)'
;MKMIRQHLGWKLFVSYVVVIAVGVMSLAVTAELHTPTAINRHMAEMGPMMGSSTGMMTDLTASFTKTVNEVLLVAASLAFVTAVLVSTFVTRRIVKPVQEMKTASQRIANGRYNERVQVIGEDELDDLAQSFNQ
;
A
#
# COMPACT_ATOMS: atom_id res chain seq x y z
N MET A 1 -6.83 20.15 16.59
CA MET A 1 -6.15 18.93 16.05
C MET A 1 -5.97 17.87 17.15
N LYS A 2 -7.06 17.27 17.67
CA LYS A 2 -7.02 16.31 18.81
C LYS A 2 -7.53 14.89 18.46
N MET A 3 -7.85 14.61 17.20
CA MET A 3 -8.46 13.35 16.77
C MET A 3 -7.48 12.23 16.38
N ILE A 4 -6.16 12.46 16.42
CA ILE A 4 -5.16 11.52 15.89
C ILE A 4 -4.82 10.39 16.89
N ARG A 5 -5.31 10.43 18.13
CA ARG A 5 -4.74 9.60 19.22
C ARG A 5 -5.29 8.17 19.41
N GLN A 6 -6.28 7.68 18.66
CA GLN A 6 -6.89 6.36 19.00
C GLN A 6 -7.22 5.38 17.87
N HIS A 7 -7.03 5.68 16.58
CA HIS A 7 -7.43 4.74 15.53
C HIS A 7 -6.27 3.86 15.07
N LEU A 8 -6.19 2.63 15.59
CA LEU A 8 -5.32 1.56 15.07
C LEU A 8 -5.49 1.40 13.54
N GLY A 9 -6.69 1.66 13.01
CA GLY A 9 -6.97 1.73 11.57
C GLY A 9 -6.17 2.81 10.81
N TRP A 10 -5.90 3.98 11.41
CA TRP A 10 -5.04 4.99 10.78
C TRP A 10 -3.59 4.52 10.70
N LYS A 11 -3.09 3.82 11.72
CA LYS A 11 -1.73 3.26 11.70
C LYS A 11 -1.58 2.21 10.59
N LEU A 12 -2.58 1.34 10.41
CA LEU A 12 -2.61 0.38 9.31
C LEU A 12 -2.70 1.04 7.95
N PHE A 13 -3.57 2.04 7.80
CA PHE A 13 -3.65 2.81 6.56
C PHE A 13 -2.29 3.42 6.19
N VAL A 14 -1.66 4.08 7.15
CA VAL A 14 -0.32 4.67 6.97
C VAL A 14 0.72 3.60 6.63
N SER A 15 0.68 2.41 7.25
CA SER A 15 1.64 1.35 6.91
C SER A 15 1.48 0.88 5.46
N TYR A 16 0.24 0.70 4.98
CA TYR A 16 0.01 0.31 3.58
C TYR A 16 0.46 1.39 2.60
N VAL A 17 0.16 2.66 2.89
CA VAL A 17 0.62 3.80 2.08
C VAL A 17 2.14 3.84 2.01
N VAL A 18 2.83 3.64 3.14
CA VAL A 18 4.30 3.61 3.19
C VAL A 18 4.84 2.44 2.36
N VAL A 19 4.29 1.23 2.50
CA VAL A 19 4.73 0.06 1.72
C VAL A 19 4.56 0.30 0.21
N ILE A 20 3.42 0.86 -0.21
CA ILE A 20 3.18 1.19 -1.62
C ILE A 20 4.14 2.28 -2.10
N ALA A 21 4.34 3.34 -1.33
CA ALA A 21 5.27 4.40 -1.68
C ALA A 21 6.70 3.85 -1.86
N VAL A 22 7.14 2.96 -0.97
CA VAL A 22 8.44 2.27 -1.08
C VAL A 22 8.50 1.40 -2.34
N GLY A 23 7.44 0.65 -2.64
CA GLY A 23 7.37 -0.17 -3.85
C GLY A 23 7.42 0.66 -5.14
N VAL A 24 6.65 1.73 -5.22
CA VAL A 24 6.64 2.66 -6.38
C VAL A 24 8.00 3.34 -6.52
N MET A 25 8.59 3.82 -5.42
CA MET A 25 9.95 4.39 -5.47
C MET A 25 10.98 3.38 -5.93
N SER A 26 10.90 2.12 -5.48
CA SER A 26 11.82 1.07 -5.92
C SER A 26 11.72 0.80 -7.43
N LEU A 27 10.50 0.79 -7.99
CA LEU A 27 10.28 0.65 -9.43
C LEU A 27 10.79 1.87 -10.21
N ALA A 28 10.49 3.09 -9.74
CA ALA A 28 10.95 4.32 -10.37
C ALA A 28 12.48 4.40 -10.41
N VAL A 29 13.15 4.12 -9.29
CA VAL A 29 14.61 4.09 -9.20
C VAL A 29 15.20 3.03 -10.13
N THR A 30 14.59 1.83 -10.21
CA THR A 30 15.06 0.78 -11.12
C THR A 30 14.97 1.23 -12.58
N ALA A 31 13.84 1.84 -12.96
CA ALA A 31 13.62 2.36 -14.31
C ALA A 31 14.61 3.48 -14.65
N GLU A 32 14.82 4.45 -13.77
CA GLU A 32 15.74 5.57 -14.00
C GLU A 32 17.21 5.15 -14.02
N LEU A 33 17.62 4.14 -13.25
CA LEU A 33 19.01 3.68 -13.22
C LEU A 33 19.39 2.79 -14.42
N HIS A 34 18.47 1.93 -14.87
CA HIS A 34 18.79 0.93 -15.91
C HIS A 34 18.53 1.45 -17.33
N THR A 35 17.60 2.38 -17.53
CA THR A 35 17.27 2.90 -18.87
C THR A 35 18.43 3.64 -19.54
N PRO A 36 19.07 4.65 -18.91
CA PRO A 36 20.13 5.40 -19.57
C PRO A 36 21.40 4.55 -19.74
N THR A 37 21.68 3.62 -18.82
CA THR A 37 22.88 2.78 -18.87
C THR A 37 22.77 1.65 -19.89
N ALA A 38 21.61 1.01 -20.04
CA ALA A 38 21.39 -0.01 -21.05
C ALA A 38 21.48 0.58 -22.47
N ILE A 39 20.87 1.75 -22.68
CA ILE A 39 20.92 2.47 -23.95
C ILE A 39 22.35 2.97 -24.22
N ASN A 40 23.03 3.60 -23.24
CA ASN A 40 24.43 4.06 -23.45
C ASN A 40 25.38 2.92 -23.77
N ARG A 41 25.26 1.76 -23.10
CA ARG A 41 26.17 0.63 -23.31
C ARG A 41 26.03 0.05 -24.71
N HIS A 42 24.79 -0.10 -25.19
CA HIS A 42 24.52 -0.60 -26.53
C HIS A 42 24.86 0.44 -27.63
N MET A 43 24.68 1.73 -27.33
CA MET A 43 25.03 2.82 -28.25
C MET A 43 26.53 3.08 -28.34
N ALA A 44 27.29 2.86 -27.26
CA ALA A 44 28.75 2.90 -27.30
C ALA A 44 29.34 1.84 -28.25
N GLU A 45 28.65 0.70 -28.41
CA GLU A 45 29.00 -0.35 -29.36
C GLU A 45 28.60 -0.02 -30.81
N MET A 46 27.55 0.77 -31.04
CA MET A 46 27.06 1.17 -32.38
C MET A 46 27.54 2.55 -32.88
N GLY A 47 28.16 3.34 -32.01
CA GLY A 47 28.53 4.76 -32.23
C GLY A 47 29.40 5.10 -33.46
N PRO A 48 30.29 4.22 -33.97
CA PRO A 48 31.09 4.55 -35.16
C PRO A 48 30.32 4.48 -36.49
N MET A 49 29.18 3.77 -36.54
CA MET A 49 28.45 3.46 -37.80
C MET A 49 27.18 4.30 -38.02
N MET A 50 26.61 4.86 -36.96
CA MET A 50 25.47 5.79 -37.03
C MET A 50 26.00 7.21 -36.89
N GLY A 51 26.09 7.95 -38.00
CA GLY A 51 26.40 9.39 -37.97
C GLY A 51 25.49 10.13 -36.97
N SER A 52 26.00 11.20 -36.35
CA SER A 52 25.46 11.90 -35.17
C SER A 52 24.00 12.39 -35.28
N SER A 53 23.03 11.48 -35.26
CA SER A 53 21.60 11.78 -35.23
C SER A 53 21.12 11.98 -33.79
N THR A 54 21.73 12.92 -33.08
CA THR A 54 21.41 13.31 -31.70
C THR A 54 19.92 13.62 -31.50
N GLY A 55 19.23 14.12 -32.53
CA GLY A 55 17.79 14.41 -32.49
C GLY A 55 16.90 13.17 -32.31
N MET A 56 17.13 12.08 -33.05
CA MET A 56 16.31 10.87 -32.97
C MET A 56 16.47 10.17 -31.60
N MET A 57 17.68 10.21 -31.03
CA MET A 57 17.97 9.68 -29.70
C MET A 57 17.27 10.48 -28.59
N THR A 58 17.18 11.81 -28.74
CA THR A 58 16.50 12.68 -27.79
C THR A 58 14.99 12.42 -27.81
N ASP A 59 14.40 12.20 -28.99
CA ASP A 59 12.97 11.89 -29.13
C ASP A 59 12.59 10.51 -28.56
N LEU A 60 13.45 9.51 -28.74
CA LEU A 60 13.24 8.16 -28.18
C LEU A 60 13.30 8.16 -26.65
N THR A 61 14.31 8.83 -26.08
CA THR A 61 14.46 8.94 -24.61
C THR A 61 13.32 9.76 -23.99
N ALA A 62 12.88 10.84 -24.65
CA ALA A 62 11.74 11.64 -24.20
C ALA A 62 10.41 10.86 -24.26
N SER A 63 10.16 10.14 -25.37
CA SER A 63 8.95 9.30 -25.51
C SER A 63 8.92 8.18 -24.48
N PHE A 64 10.05 7.51 -24.24
CA PHE A 64 10.15 6.43 -23.26
C PHE A 64 9.90 6.92 -21.83
N THR A 65 10.60 7.99 -21.40
CA THR A 65 10.43 8.55 -20.05
C THR A 65 9.00 9.02 -19.81
N LYS A 66 8.35 9.61 -20.83
CA LYS A 66 6.93 9.96 -20.76
C LYS A 66 6.03 8.74 -20.53
N THR A 67 6.20 7.68 -21.33
CA THR A 67 5.39 6.46 -21.18
C THR A 67 5.63 5.78 -19.83
N VAL A 68 6.88 5.71 -19.36
CA VAL A 68 7.19 5.16 -18.03
C VAL A 68 6.50 5.96 -16.93
N ASN A 69 6.57 7.30 -16.98
CA ASN A 69 5.91 8.15 -15.99
C ASN A 69 4.38 7.99 -16.00
N GLU A 70 3.78 7.86 -17.19
CA GLU A 70 2.34 7.62 -17.32
C GLU A 70 1.94 6.27 -16.70
N VAL A 71 2.69 5.20 -17.00
CA VAL A 71 2.46 3.87 -16.42
C VAL A 71 2.66 3.89 -14.90
N LEU A 72 3.69 4.57 -14.39
CA LEU A 72 3.92 4.71 -12.95
C LEU A 72 2.79 5.46 -12.25
N LEU A 73 2.24 6.52 -12.87
CA LEU A 73 1.10 7.25 -12.32
C LEU A 73 -0.17 6.37 -12.25
N VAL A 74 -0.45 5.60 -13.29
CA VAL A 74 -1.58 4.66 -13.31
C VAL A 74 -1.37 3.56 -12.25
N ALA A 75 -0.18 2.98 -12.18
CA ALA A 75 0.15 1.94 -11.20
C ALA A 75 0.06 2.47 -9.76
N ALA A 76 0.58 3.67 -9.48
CA ALA A 76 0.49 4.31 -8.17
C ALA A 76 -0.96 4.61 -7.78
N SER A 77 -1.77 5.06 -8.73
CA SER A 77 -3.20 5.31 -8.51
C SER A 77 -3.96 4.03 -8.15
N LEU A 78 -3.73 2.95 -8.91
CA LEU A 78 -4.32 1.64 -8.63
C LEU A 78 -3.89 1.11 -7.26
N ALA A 79 -2.59 1.16 -6.96
CA ALA A 79 -2.06 0.72 -5.69
C ALA A 79 -2.68 1.50 -4.52
N PHE A 80 -2.83 2.82 -4.65
CA PHE A 80 -3.47 3.66 -3.64
C PHE A 80 -4.93 3.24 -3.38
N VAL A 81 -5.72 3.01 -4.44
CA VAL A 81 -7.11 2.52 -4.31
C VAL A 81 -7.14 1.17 -3.60
N THR A 82 -6.27 0.23 -3.98
CA THR A 82 -6.15 -1.07 -3.31
C THR A 82 -5.78 -0.91 -1.83
N ALA A 83 -4.87 0.01 -1.50
CA ALA A 83 -4.49 0.32 -0.11
C ALA A 83 -5.69 0.73 0.74
N VAL A 84 -6.50 1.65 0.21
CA VAL A 84 -7.70 2.17 0.89
C VAL A 84 -8.70 1.04 1.12
N LEU A 85 -8.93 0.21 0.10
CA LEU A 85 -9.88 -0.91 0.18
C LEU A 85 -9.42 -1.95 1.22
N VAL A 86 -8.17 -2.41 1.13
CA VAL A 86 -7.61 -3.40 2.06
C VAL A 86 -7.55 -2.84 3.49
N SER A 87 -7.08 -1.62 3.67
CA SER A 87 -7.02 -0.98 4.99
C SER A 87 -8.42 -0.85 5.61
N THR A 88 -9.42 -0.48 4.81
CA THR A 88 -10.81 -0.38 5.29
C THR A 88 -11.37 -1.75 5.64
N PHE A 89 -11.09 -2.77 4.83
CA PHE A 89 -11.49 -4.15 5.07
C PHE A 89 -10.89 -4.69 6.38
N VAL A 90 -9.58 -4.60 6.56
CA VAL A 90 -8.86 -5.04 7.77
C VAL A 90 -9.34 -4.27 9.00
N THR A 91 -9.58 -2.96 8.86
CA THR A 91 -10.09 -2.16 9.99
C THR A 91 -11.47 -2.65 10.44
N ARG A 92 -12.35 -2.99 9.50
CA ARG A 92 -13.72 -3.45 9.81
C ARG A 92 -13.75 -4.89 10.31
N ARG A 93 -12.95 -5.79 9.74
CA ARG A 93 -12.94 -7.23 10.05
C ARG A 93 -12.09 -7.59 11.26
N ILE A 94 -11.00 -6.86 11.53
CA ILE A 94 -10.05 -7.23 12.58
C ILE A 94 -9.98 -6.16 13.67
N VAL A 95 -9.65 -4.92 13.31
CA VAL A 95 -9.38 -3.87 14.30
C VAL A 95 -10.59 -3.54 15.15
N LYS A 96 -11.77 -3.39 14.53
CA LYS A 96 -13.01 -3.04 15.23
C LYS A 96 -13.43 -4.14 16.21
N PRO A 97 -13.60 -5.42 15.81
CA PRO A 97 -13.94 -6.50 16.75
C PRO A 97 -12.94 -6.60 17.91
N VAL A 98 -11.64 -6.52 17.64
CA VAL A 98 -10.61 -6.57 18.69
C VAL A 98 -10.74 -5.40 19.70
N GLN A 99 -11.06 -4.20 19.23
CA GLN A 99 -11.32 -3.05 20.11
C GLN A 99 -12.61 -3.24 20.93
N GLU A 100 -13.64 -3.84 20.34
CA GLU A 100 -14.89 -4.18 21.04
C GLU A 100 -14.65 -5.23 22.12
N MET A 101 -13.93 -6.31 21.82
CA MET A 101 -13.51 -7.33 22.79
C MET A 101 -12.73 -6.73 23.95
N LYS A 102 -11.74 -5.87 23.65
CA LYS A 102 -10.95 -5.17 24.67
C LYS A 102 -11.86 -4.35 25.59
N THR A 103 -12.80 -3.62 25.03
CA THR A 103 -13.67 -2.75 25.80
C THR A 103 -14.67 -3.56 26.64
N ALA A 104 -15.24 -4.64 26.09
CA ALA A 104 -16.11 -5.55 26.82
C ALA A 104 -15.37 -6.22 27.99
N SER A 105 -14.16 -6.72 27.75
CA SER A 105 -13.29 -7.29 28.79
C SER A 105 -13.02 -6.30 29.93
N GLN A 106 -12.73 -5.05 29.60
CA GLN A 106 -12.55 -3.99 30.60
C GLN A 106 -13.83 -3.72 31.40
N ARG A 107 -15.02 -3.80 30.78
CA ARG A 107 -16.29 -3.62 31.50
C ARG A 107 -16.59 -4.80 32.43
N ILE A 108 -16.30 -6.04 32.01
CA ILE A 108 -16.41 -7.23 32.86
C ILE A 108 -15.49 -7.12 34.08
N ALA A 109 -14.24 -6.71 33.90
CA ALA A 109 -13.29 -6.49 34.99
C ALA A 109 -13.76 -5.43 36.01
N ASN A 110 -14.65 -4.52 35.59
CA ASN A 110 -15.29 -3.53 36.45
C ASN A 110 -16.64 -4.01 37.04
N GLY A 111 -16.92 -5.32 37.02
CA GLY A 111 -18.11 -5.92 37.62
C GLY A 111 -19.35 -5.98 36.73
N ARG A 112 -19.27 -5.60 35.45
CA ARG A 112 -20.38 -5.74 34.49
C ARG A 112 -20.30 -7.08 33.76
N TYR A 113 -20.70 -8.16 34.43
CA TYR A 113 -20.64 -9.53 33.89
C TYR A 113 -21.65 -9.83 32.77
N ASN A 114 -22.67 -9.00 32.57
CA ASN A 114 -23.70 -9.18 31.53
C ASN A 114 -23.31 -8.59 30.16
N GLU A 115 -22.04 -8.27 29.97
CA GLU A 115 -21.55 -7.70 28.71
C GLU A 115 -21.39 -8.78 27.64
N ARG A 116 -21.88 -8.49 26.43
CA ARG A 116 -21.77 -9.36 25.27
C ARG A 116 -21.22 -8.60 24.08
N VAL A 117 -20.61 -9.33 23.17
CA VAL A 117 -19.97 -8.84 21.96
C VAL A 117 -20.65 -9.41 20.72
N GLN A 118 -20.71 -8.64 19.64
CA GLN A 118 -21.33 -9.11 18.40
C GLN A 118 -20.44 -10.16 17.72
N VAL A 119 -21.08 -11.21 17.21
CA VAL A 119 -20.46 -12.25 16.37
C VAL A 119 -20.78 -11.89 14.92
N ILE A 120 -19.77 -11.65 14.08
CA ILE A 120 -19.93 -11.14 12.70
C ILE A 120 -19.04 -11.93 11.73
N GLY A 121 -19.52 -13.11 11.33
CA GLY A 121 -18.85 -13.95 10.36
C GLY A 121 -18.71 -15.39 10.85
N GLU A 122 -17.70 -16.07 10.31
CA GLU A 122 -17.38 -17.48 10.55
C GLU A 122 -15.85 -17.68 10.63
N ASP A 123 -15.10 -16.68 11.10
CA ASP A 123 -13.63 -16.76 11.25
C ASP A 123 -13.18 -16.92 12.73
N GLU A 124 -11.86 -16.98 12.97
CA GLU A 124 -11.31 -17.19 14.31
C GLU A 124 -11.66 -16.08 15.31
N LEU A 125 -11.97 -14.86 14.83
CA LEU A 125 -12.44 -13.77 15.70
C LEU A 125 -13.89 -13.98 16.11
N ASP A 126 -14.70 -14.62 15.27
CA ASP A 126 -16.08 -14.97 15.58
C ASP A 126 -16.16 -16.12 16.57
N ASP A 127 -15.31 -17.14 16.44
CA ASP A 127 -15.17 -18.22 17.42
C ASP A 127 -14.76 -17.67 18.79
N LEU A 128 -13.85 -16.68 18.80
CA LEU A 128 -13.47 -15.98 20.03
C LEU A 128 -14.65 -15.17 20.61
N ALA A 129 -15.42 -14.48 19.77
CA ALA A 129 -16.59 -13.72 20.20
C ALA A 129 -17.70 -14.63 20.76
N GLN A 130 -17.91 -15.81 20.16
CA GLN A 130 -18.81 -16.82 20.67
C GLN A 130 -18.36 -17.35 22.03
N SER A 131 -17.07 -17.69 22.15
CA SER A 131 -16.47 -18.16 23.41
C SER A 131 -16.56 -17.11 24.52
N PHE A 132 -16.44 -15.82 24.19
CA PHE A 132 -16.61 -14.72 25.14
C PHE A 132 -18.05 -14.58 25.65
N ASN A 133 -19.05 -14.94 24.85
CA ASN A 133 -20.46 -14.76 25.17
C ASN A 133 -21.08 -15.93 25.97
N GLN A 134 -20.32 -17.01 26.19
CA GLN A 134 -20.71 -18.17 27.00
C GLN A 134 -20.42 -17.92 28.48
#